data_AF-X1IWR6-F1
#
_entry.id   AF-X1IWR6-F1
#
_cell.length_a   1.000
_cell.length_b   1.000
_cell.length_c   1.000
_cell.angle_alpha   90.00
_cell.angle_beta   90.00
_cell.angle_gamma   90.00
#
_symmetry.space_group_name_H-M   'P 1'
#
loop_
_entity.id
_entity.type
_entity.pdbx_description
1 polymer ?
#
loop_
_entity_poly.entity_id
_entity_poly.type
_entity_poly.pdbx_seq_one_letter_code
_entity_poly.pdbx_strand_id
1 'polypeptide(L)'
;MSKEMNPFELVQTQFDHNAESLNLDPALREFMREPERAIQFTVPIDMDNGTTKTFTGFRVQHSTARGPAKGGLRFAEDETIDMVRQLAMMMAWKCAVVDIPLGGGKGGIIVDPRKLSDRETERLCRGWVRKVYDFVGPEIDVPAPDVGTNPQDMLWIMDEYDTINRNRKPGFVTGKAVGVGGSLGRTEATGYGTVYCIREALKRLGIDFKDAT
;
A
#
# COMPACT_ATOMS: atom_id res chain seq x y z
N MET A 1 -17.81 8.93 26.24
CA MET A 1 -17.34 8.04 25.15
C MET A 1 -16.53 8.92 24.20
N SER A 2 -15.20 8.78 24.18
CA SER A 2 -14.38 9.45 23.18
C SER A 2 -14.79 8.93 21.81
N LYS A 3 -15.20 9.82 20.91
CA LYS A 3 -15.49 9.48 19.52
C LYS A 3 -14.20 8.92 18.94
N GLU A 4 -14.21 7.63 18.58
CA GLU A 4 -13.05 6.99 17.98
C GLU A 4 -12.70 7.76 16.70
N MET A 5 -11.46 8.24 16.62
CA MET A 5 -11.07 9.23 15.62
C MET A 5 -10.87 8.52 14.28
N ASN A 6 -11.63 8.90 13.26
CA ASN A 6 -11.56 8.25 11.97
C ASN A 6 -10.19 8.53 11.31
N PRO A 7 -9.41 7.49 10.94
CA PRO A 7 -8.08 7.67 10.37
C PRO A 7 -8.08 8.46 9.05
N PHE A 8 -9.15 8.35 8.26
CA PHE A 8 -9.27 9.10 7.01
C PHE A 8 -9.55 10.58 7.25
N GLU A 9 -10.50 10.90 8.16
CA GLU A 9 -10.79 12.29 8.54
C GLU A 9 -9.54 13.01 9.09
N LEU A 10 -8.68 12.28 9.81
CA LEU A 10 -7.40 12.81 10.31
C LEU A 10 -6.47 13.25 9.19
N VAL A 11 -6.23 12.41 8.18
CA VAL A 11 -5.34 12.78 7.08
C VAL A 11 -5.96 13.84 6.18
N GLN A 12 -7.28 13.85 6.03
CA GLN A 12 -7.99 14.91 5.31
C GLN A 12 -7.83 16.25 6.02
N THR A 13 -7.93 16.28 7.36
CA THR A 13 -7.69 17.50 8.14
C THR A 13 -6.27 18.02 7.96
N GLN A 14 -5.27 17.12 7.95
CA GLN A 14 -3.88 17.47 7.69
C GLN A 14 -3.68 18.01 6.26
N PHE A 15 -4.34 17.39 5.27
CA PHE A 15 -4.33 17.86 3.89
C PHE A 15 -4.98 19.24 3.76
N ASP A 16 -6.14 19.44 4.38
CA ASP A 16 -6.88 20.69 4.38
C ASP A 16 -6.04 21.86 4.91
N HIS A 17 -5.34 21.65 6.03
CA HIS A 17 -4.42 22.64 6.60
C HIS A 17 -3.25 22.99 5.66
N ASN A 18 -2.67 21.98 4.99
CA ASN A 18 -1.57 22.18 4.06
C ASN A 18 -2.05 22.87 2.76
N ALA A 19 -3.22 22.50 2.25
CA ALA A 19 -3.82 23.10 1.06
C ALA A 19 -4.12 24.59 1.29
N GLU A 20 -4.61 24.96 2.48
CA GLU A 20 -4.79 26.36 2.88
C GLU A 20 -3.47 27.12 2.92
N SER A 21 -2.44 26.54 3.53
CA SER A 21 -1.11 27.14 3.61
C SER A 21 -0.46 27.36 2.23
N LEU A 22 -0.82 26.54 1.24
CA LEU A 22 -0.35 26.62 -0.14
C LEU A 22 -1.24 27.51 -1.03
N ASN A 23 -2.37 28.03 -0.53
CA ASN A 23 -3.42 28.68 -1.32
C ASN A 23 -3.83 27.82 -2.54
N LEU A 24 -4.02 26.53 -2.32
CA LEU A 24 -4.39 25.58 -3.37
C LEU A 24 -5.74 25.99 -3.98
N ASP A 25 -5.85 25.85 -5.30
CA ASP A 25 -7.12 26.07 -6.00
C ASP A 25 -8.25 25.22 -5.37
N PRO A 26 -9.45 25.78 -5.11
CA PRO A 26 -10.54 25.05 -4.45
C PRO A 26 -10.96 23.77 -5.18
N ALA A 27 -10.98 23.76 -6.52
CA ALA A 27 -11.35 22.58 -7.28
C ALA A 27 -10.27 21.49 -7.17
N LEU A 28 -8.99 21.90 -7.16
CA LEU A 28 -7.88 20.97 -6.91
C LEU A 28 -7.92 20.40 -5.48
N ARG A 29 -8.26 21.23 -4.49
CA ARG A 29 -8.44 20.79 -3.11
C ARG A 29 -9.54 19.75 -3.00
N GLU A 30 -10.70 20.00 -3.59
CA GLU A 30 -11.82 19.05 -3.60
C GLU A 30 -11.42 17.73 -4.27
N PHE A 31 -10.78 17.80 -5.45
CA PHE A 31 -10.33 16.63 -6.20
C PHE A 31 -9.32 15.77 -5.42
N MET A 32 -8.33 16.39 -4.76
CA MET A 32 -7.26 15.67 -4.05
C MET A 32 -7.66 15.21 -2.64
N ARG A 33 -8.82 15.64 -2.13
CA ARG A 33 -9.28 15.30 -0.78
C ARG A 33 -9.86 13.88 -0.70
N GLU A 34 -10.41 13.37 -1.80
CA GLU A 34 -11.05 12.06 -1.88
C GLU A 34 -10.26 11.11 -2.79
N PRO A 35 -10.34 9.78 -2.61
CA PRO A 35 -9.70 8.84 -3.51
C PRO A 35 -10.44 8.75 -4.84
N GLU A 36 -9.70 8.64 -5.95
CA GLU A 36 -10.25 8.35 -7.28
C GLU A 36 -11.09 7.06 -7.32
N ARG A 37 -10.71 6.06 -6.51
CA ARG A 37 -11.41 4.77 -6.45
C ARG A 37 -11.25 4.10 -5.10
N ALA A 38 -12.33 3.57 -4.56
CA ALA A 38 -12.33 2.69 -3.39
C ALA A 38 -13.19 1.46 -3.65
N ILE A 39 -12.57 0.28 -3.62
CA ILE A 39 -13.23 -1.00 -3.89
C ILE A 39 -13.26 -1.81 -2.59
N GLN A 40 -14.45 -2.26 -2.21
CA GLN A 40 -14.66 -3.24 -1.14
C GLN A 40 -15.26 -4.50 -1.76
N PHE A 41 -14.75 -5.66 -1.36
CA PHE A 41 -15.18 -6.94 -1.89
C PHE A 41 -15.03 -8.05 -0.85
N THR A 42 -15.61 -9.20 -1.14
CA THR A 42 -15.46 -10.40 -0.32
C THR A 42 -14.62 -11.45 -1.04
N VAL A 43 -13.82 -12.19 -0.27
CA VAL A 43 -12.94 -13.27 -0.75
C VAL A 43 -13.30 -14.55 0.00
N PRO A 44 -14.14 -15.43 -0.56
CA PRO A 44 -14.38 -16.76 0.01
C PRO A 44 -13.17 -17.66 -0.27
N ILE A 45 -12.71 -18.37 0.75
CA ILE A 45 -11.70 -19.43 0.61
C ILE A 45 -12.16 -20.68 1.37
N ASP A 46 -11.75 -21.84 0.86
CA ASP A 46 -11.84 -23.08 1.61
C ASP A 46 -10.70 -23.12 2.63
N MET A 47 -11.06 -23.44 3.87
CA MET A 47 -10.15 -23.61 5.00
C MET A 47 -9.63 -25.06 5.03
N ASP A 48 -8.52 -25.28 5.72
CA ASP A 48 -7.91 -26.61 5.83
C ASP A 48 -8.77 -27.60 6.64
N ASN A 49 -9.65 -27.08 7.51
CA ASN A 49 -10.62 -27.89 8.26
C ASN A 49 -11.87 -28.30 7.43
N GLY A 50 -11.91 -27.98 6.14
CA GLY A 50 -13.02 -28.31 5.23
C GLY A 50 -14.21 -27.35 5.29
N THR A 51 -14.15 -26.29 6.11
CA THR A 51 -15.15 -25.21 6.08
C THR A 51 -14.79 -24.14 5.06
N THR A 52 -15.76 -23.33 4.63
CA THR A 52 -15.48 -22.13 3.82
C THR A 52 -15.58 -20.89 4.71
N LYS A 53 -14.60 -19.99 4.60
CA LYS A 53 -14.61 -18.69 5.29
C LYS A 53 -14.53 -17.56 4.27
N THR A 54 -15.31 -16.52 4.50
CA THR A 54 -15.34 -15.32 3.66
C THR A 54 -14.65 -14.17 4.38
N PHE A 55 -13.66 -13.58 3.71
CA PHE A 55 -12.91 -12.42 4.21
C PHE A 55 -13.36 -11.15 3.49
N THR A 56 -13.31 -10.01 4.18
CA THR A 56 -13.52 -8.69 3.56
C THR A 56 -12.18 -8.12 3.11
N GLY A 57 -12.12 -7.72 1.84
CA GLY A 57 -10.95 -7.11 1.22
C GLY A 57 -11.25 -5.71 0.69
N PHE A 58 -10.17 -4.93 0.57
CA PHE A 58 -10.19 -3.55 0.11
C PHE A 58 -9.07 -3.31 -0.91
N ARG A 59 -9.33 -2.43 -1.87
CA ARG A 59 -8.29 -1.76 -2.68
C ARG A 59 -8.71 -0.32 -2.98
N VAL A 60 -7.89 0.62 -2.54
CA VAL A 60 -8.10 2.06 -2.73
C VAL A 60 -6.97 2.60 -3.60
N GLN A 61 -7.34 3.40 -4.60
CA GLN A 61 -6.43 4.17 -5.44
C GLN A 61 -6.79 5.63 -5.17
N HIS A 62 -5.93 6.31 -4.42
CA HIS A 62 -6.19 7.68 -4.02
C HIS A 62 -5.96 8.64 -5.17
N SER A 63 -4.82 8.55 -5.84
CA SER A 63 -4.55 9.32 -7.04
C SER A 63 -3.65 8.57 -8.01
N THR A 64 -3.87 8.76 -9.31
CA THR A 64 -3.05 8.26 -10.42
C THR A 64 -2.47 9.38 -11.29
N ALA A 65 -2.60 10.64 -10.86
CA ALA A 65 -2.22 11.82 -11.65
C ALA A 65 -0.72 11.86 -12.05
N ARG A 66 0.17 11.26 -11.24
CA ARG A 66 1.62 11.19 -11.52
C ARG A 66 2.06 9.87 -12.17
N GLY A 67 1.15 8.92 -12.34
CA GLY A 67 1.44 7.56 -12.81
C GLY A 67 0.63 6.51 -12.07
N PRO A 68 0.94 5.21 -12.29
CA PRO A 68 0.23 4.09 -11.68
C PRO A 68 0.13 4.21 -10.16
N ALA A 69 -0.98 3.77 -9.57
CA ALA A 69 -1.12 3.75 -8.13
C ALA A 69 -0.08 2.81 -7.49
N LYS A 70 0.47 3.19 -6.33
CA LYS A 70 1.45 2.37 -5.62
C LYS A 70 1.12 2.27 -4.15
N GLY A 71 1.06 1.04 -3.64
CA GLY A 71 1.16 0.79 -2.21
C GLY A 71 0.79 -0.61 -1.76
N GLY A 72 1.04 -0.86 -0.48
CA GLY A 72 1.03 -2.19 0.10
C GLY A 72 -0.34 -2.84 0.23
N LEU A 73 -0.35 -4.15 0.44
CA LEU A 73 -1.49 -4.96 0.84
C LEU A 73 -1.29 -5.42 2.28
N ARG A 74 -2.19 -5.00 3.18
CA ARG A 74 -2.11 -5.28 4.62
C ARG A 74 -3.09 -6.38 5.04
N PHE A 75 -2.63 -7.31 5.87
CA PHE A 75 -3.45 -8.35 6.51
C PHE A 75 -3.49 -8.06 8.02
N ALA A 76 -4.64 -7.58 8.51
CA ALA A 76 -4.82 -7.27 9.93
C ALA A 76 -6.28 -7.45 10.37
N GLU A 77 -6.50 -7.86 11.62
CA GLU A 77 -7.86 -8.04 12.18
C GLU A 77 -8.61 -6.72 12.34
N ASP A 78 -7.89 -5.62 12.53
CA ASP A 78 -8.39 -4.26 12.77
C ASP A 78 -8.47 -3.42 11.49
N GLU A 79 -8.26 -4.03 10.32
CA GLU A 79 -8.27 -3.30 9.05
C GLU A 79 -9.66 -2.72 8.75
N THR A 80 -9.69 -1.47 8.28
CA THR A 80 -10.92 -0.77 7.91
C THR A 80 -10.74 -0.03 6.60
N ILE A 81 -11.84 0.22 5.88
CA ILE A 81 -11.78 0.99 4.63
C ILE A 81 -11.18 2.38 4.83
N ASP A 82 -11.44 3.03 5.96
CA ASP A 82 -10.93 4.37 6.24
C ASP A 82 -9.43 4.37 6.54
N MET A 83 -8.91 3.33 7.20
CA MET A 83 -7.46 3.15 7.35
C MET A 83 -6.80 2.93 5.98
N VAL A 84 -7.40 2.12 5.10
CA VAL A 84 -6.89 1.91 3.74
C VAL A 84 -6.92 3.20 2.92
N ARG A 85 -7.97 4.02 3.03
CA ARG A 85 -8.05 5.35 2.39
C ARG A 85 -6.97 6.29 2.90
N GLN A 86 -6.79 6.36 4.22
CA GLN A 86 -5.75 7.16 4.86
C GLN A 86 -4.36 6.81 4.32
N LEU A 87 -4.03 5.52 4.33
CA LEU A 87 -2.74 5.01 3.88
C LEU A 87 -2.53 5.23 2.37
N ALA A 88 -3.58 5.11 1.54
CA ALA A 88 -3.49 5.37 0.10
C ALA A 88 -3.20 6.86 -0.19
N MET A 89 -3.82 7.78 0.55
CA MET A 89 -3.55 9.21 0.48
C MET A 89 -2.10 9.53 0.87
N MET A 90 -1.62 8.97 1.98
CA MET A 90 -0.22 9.14 2.39
C MET A 90 0.78 8.55 1.37
N MET A 91 0.42 7.47 0.66
CA MET A 91 1.26 6.93 -0.42
C MET A 91 1.39 7.91 -1.59
N ALA A 92 0.32 8.61 -1.98
CA ALA A 92 0.38 9.63 -3.03
C ALA A 92 1.37 10.75 -2.64
N TRP A 93 1.26 11.25 -1.41
CA TRP A 93 2.17 12.28 -0.89
C TRP A 93 3.60 11.79 -0.79
N LYS A 94 3.81 10.57 -0.28
CA LYS A 94 5.15 9.98 -0.20
C LYS A 94 5.80 9.91 -1.58
N CYS A 95 5.11 9.37 -2.58
CA CYS A 95 5.63 9.26 -3.94
C CYS A 95 5.92 10.63 -4.56
N ALA A 96 5.04 11.62 -4.34
CA ALA A 96 5.26 12.99 -4.82
C ALA A 96 6.48 13.66 -4.16
N VAL A 97 6.64 13.54 -2.83
CA VAL A 97 7.74 14.16 -2.06
C VAL A 97 9.10 13.63 -2.50
N VAL A 98 9.23 12.33 -2.80
CA VAL A 98 10.48 11.74 -3.28
C VAL A 98 10.59 11.69 -4.81
N ASP A 99 9.73 12.43 -5.52
CA ASP A 99 9.70 12.59 -6.98
C ASP A 99 9.68 11.27 -7.77
N ILE A 100 8.94 10.28 -7.27
CA ILE A 100 8.69 9.02 -7.98
C ILE A 100 7.45 9.20 -8.89
N PRO A 101 7.47 8.76 -10.15
CA PRO A 101 6.35 8.90 -11.10
C PRO A 101 5.25 7.87 -10.82
N LEU A 102 4.73 7.87 -9.60
CA LEU A 102 3.69 6.98 -9.12
C LEU A 102 2.67 7.76 -8.31
N GLY A 103 1.43 7.28 -8.37
CA GLY A 103 0.34 7.72 -7.53
C GLY A 103 0.30 7.00 -6.17
N GLY A 104 -0.83 7.14 -5.48
CA GLY A 104 -1.06 6.52 -4.16
C GLY A 104 -2.10 5.43 -4.21
N GLY A 105 -1.76 4.24 -3.74
CA GLY A 105 -2.72 3.14 -3.57
C GLY A 105 -2.51 2.41 -2.24
N LYS A 106 -3.51 1.66 -1.81
CA LYS A 106 -3.39 0.75 -0.66
C LYS A 106 -4.46 -0.34 -0.72
N GLY A 107 -4.11 -1.55 -0.31
CA GLY A 107 -5.08 -2.63 -0.12
C GLY A 107 -5.05 -3.13 1.32
N GLY A 108 -6.12 -3.81 1.71
CA GLY A 108 -6.25 -4.44 3.02
C GLY A 108 -7.15 -5.68 2.95
N ILE A 109 -6.94 -6.63 3.85
CA ILE A 109 -7.89 -7.72 4.13
C ILE A 109 -8.05 -7.82 5.65
N ILE A 110 -9.30 -7.92 6.10
CA ILE A 110 -9.64 -8.13 7.52
C ILE A 110 -9.34 -9.58 7.89
N VAL A 111 -8.15 -9.84 8.44
CA VAL A 111 -7.68 -11.19 8.79
C VAL A 111 -6.54 -11.17 9.79
N ASP A 112 -6.48 -12.15 10.70
CA ASP A 112 -5.24 -12.46 11.43
C ASP A 112 -4.39 -13.43 10.60
N PRO A 113 -3.25 -13.00 10.04
CA PRO A 113 -2.39 -13.89 9.27
C PRO A 113 -1.84 -15.04 10.12
N ARG A 114 -1.77 -14.89 11.45
CA ARG A 114 -1.27 -15.95 12.36
C ARG A 114 -2.26 -17.09 12.55
N LYS A 115 -3.53 -16.89 12.16
CA LYS A 115 -4.61 -17.88 12.25
C LYS A 115 -4.84 -18.62 10.94
N LEU A 116 -4.06 -18.34 9.91
CA LEU A 116 -4.11 -19.03 8.62
C LEU A 116 -2.88 -19.91 8.46
N SER A 117 -3.06 -21.06 7.82
CA SER A 117 -1.94 -21.82 7.27
C SER A 117 -1.37 -21.12 6.03
N ASP A 118 -0.18 -21.54 5.59
CA ASP A 118 0.40 -21.06 4.33
C ASP A 118 -0.51 -21.33 3.13
N ARG A 119 -1.23 -22.47 3.14
CA ARG A 119 -2.14 -22.86 2.05
C ARG A 119 -3.40 -22.00 2.04
N GLU A 120 -3.94 -21.68 3.22
CA GLU A 120 -5.07 -20.76 3.35
C GLU A 120 -4.67 -19.33 2.95
N THR A 121 -3.47 -18.91 3.33
CA THR A 121 -2.90 -17.61 2.95
C THR A 121 -2.70 -17.52 1.43
N GLU A 122 -2.16 -18.56 0.78
CA GLU A 122 -2.05 -18.62 -0.67
C GLU A 122 -3.42 -18.48 -1.34
N ARG A 123 -4.43 -19.25 -0.90
CA ARG A 123 -5.81 -19.16 -1.42
C ARG A 123 -6.38 -17.76 -1.27
N LEU A 124 -6.11 -17.10 -0.15
CA LEU A 124 -6.55 -15.74 0.12
C LEU A 124 -5.88 -14.73 -0.82
N CYS A 125 -4.57 -14.82 -1.02
CA CYS A 125 -3.81 -14.00 -1.97
C CYS A 125 -4.34 -14.14 -3.39
N ARG A 126 -4.55 -15.39 -3.86
CA ARG A 126 -5.10 -15.67 -5.19
C ARG A 126 -6.53 -15.16 -5.33
N GLY A 127 -7.35 -15.39 -4.32
CA GLY A 127 -8.73 -14.90 -4.25
C GLY A 127 -8.81 -13.38 -4.31
N TRP A 128 -7.89 -12.67 -3.64
CA TRP A 128 -7.78 -11.22 -3.71
C TRP A 128 -7.53 -10.73 -5.13
N VAL A 129 -6.54 -11.32 -5.84
CA VAL A 129 -6.21 -10.94 -7.23
C VAL A 129 -7.43 -11.08 -8.14
N ARG A 130 -8.16 -12.19 -8.05
CA ARG A 130 -9.37 -12.42 -8.85
C ARG A 130 -10.45 -11.36 -8.65
N LYS A 131 -10.49 -10.69 -7.49
CA LYS A 131 -11.46 -9.63 -7.19
C LYS A 131 -11.04 -8.25 -7.69
N VAL A 132 -9.75 -8.02 -7.90
CA VAL A 132 -9.21 -6.71 -8.28
C VAL A 132 -8.55 -6.66 -9.64
N TYR A 133 -8.46 -7.79 -10.35
CA TYR A 133 -7.70 -7.97 -11.59
C TYR A 133 -7.88 -6.82 -12.59
N ASP A 134 -9.12 -6.40 -12.85
CA ASP A 134 -9.44 -5.35 -13.83
C ASP A 134 -8.97 -3.94 -13.42
N PHE A 135 -8.58 -3.76 -12.16
CA PHE A 135 -8.19 -2.48 -11.59
C PHE A 135 -6.71 -2.40 -11.25
N VAL A 136 -5.95 -3.49 -11.44
CA VAL A 136 -4.54 -3.57 -11.03
C VAL A 136 -3.65 -4.05 -12.16
N GLY A 137 -2.37 -3.71 -12.10
CA GLY A 137 -1.41 -4.08 -13.13
C GLY A 137 -0.16 -3.20 -13.14
N PRO A 138 0.90 -3.59 -13.86
CA PRO A 138 2.18 -2.85 -13.89
C PRO A 138 2.04 -1.38 -14.28
N GLU A 139 1.06 -1.07 -15.13
CA GLU A 139 0.80 0.27 -15.70
C GLU A 139 -0.44 0.94 -15.07
N ILE A 140 -1.06 0.31 -14.07
CA ILE A 140 -2.34 0.76 -13.49
C ILE A 140 -2.19 0.94 -11.97
N ASP A 141 -1.84 -0.13 -11.27
CA ASP A 141 -1.71 -0.14 -9.82
C ASP A 141 -0.87 -1.33 -9.36
N VAL A 142 0.20 -1.04 -8.62
CA VAL A 142 1.30 -1.97 -8.30
C VAL A 142 1.33 -2.25 -6.78
N PRO A 143 0.85 -3.42 -6.32
CA PRO A 143 0.92 -3.81 -4.91
C PRO A 143 2.36 -3.96 -4.36
N ALA A 144 2.43 -4.07 -3.03
CA ALA A 144 3.65 -4.35 -2.26
C ALA A 144 3.30 -5.09 -0.96
N PRO A 145 4.31 -5.63 -0.24
CA PRO A 145 4.13 -6.05 1.13
C PRO A 145 3.77 -4.89 2.06
N ASP A 146 3.03 -5.19 3.10
CA ASP A 146 2.72 -4.34 4.24
C ASP A 146 2.58 -5.19 5.51
N VAL A 147 1.97 -4.67 6.57
CA VAL A 147 1.73 -5.43 7.80
C VAL A 147 0.99 -6.72 7.49
N GLY A 148 1.50 -7.85 8.00
CA GLY A 148 0.89 -9.15 7.81
C GLY A 148 1.10 -9.78 6.43
N THR A 149 1.86 -9.14 5.54
CA THR A 149 2.27 -9.73 4.26
C THR A 149 3.78 -9.65 4.03
N ASN A 150 4.31 -10.54 3.20
CA ASN A 150 5.73 -10.77 3.04
C ASN A 150 6.08 -11.08 1.55
N PRO A 151 7.36 -11.31 1.21
CA PRO A 151 7.75 -11.61 -0.17
C PRO A 151 7.06 -12.82 -0.79
N GLN A 152 6.77 -13.87 -0.02
CA GLN A 152 6.07 -15.08 -0.50
C GLN A 152 4.64 -14.75 -0.95
N ASP A 153 3.92 -13.92 -0.20
CA ASP A 153 2.57 -13.48 -0.56
C ASP A 153 2.57 -12.73 -1.90
N MET A 154 3.59 -11.92 -2.14
CA MET A 154 3.75 -11.22 -3.42
C MET A 154 3.97 -12.20 -4.57
N LEU A 155 4.61 -13.35 -4.34
CA LEU A 155 4.78 -14.36 -5.38
C LEU A 155 3.46 -15.02 -5.74
N TRP A 156 2.62 -15.37 -4.75
CA TRP A 156 1.29 -15.91 -5.02
C TRP A 156 0.39 -14.91 -5.74
N ILE A 157 0.46 -13.63 -5.35
CA ILE A 157 -0.27 -12.55 -6.02
C ILE A 157 0.21 -12.36 -7.46
N MET A 158 1.52 -12.36 -7.70
CA MET A 158 2.09 -12.26 -9.04
C MET A 158 1.71 -13.45 -9.92
N ASP A 159 1.84 -14.66 -9.39
CA ASP A 159 1.55 -15.90 -10.10
C ASP A 159 0.08 -15.98 -10.54
N GLU A 160 -0.85 -15.61 -9.65
CA GLU A 160 -2.27 -15.57 -10.00
C GLU A 160 -2.56 -14.52 -11.08
N TYR A 161 -1.94 -13.34 -10.98
CA TYR A 161 -2.13 -12.29 -11.97
C TYR A 161 -1.58 -12.71 -13.34
N ASP A 162 -0.37 -13.27 -13.39
CA ASP A 162 0.25 -13.78 -14.61
C ASP A 162 -0.59 -14.89 -15.25
N THR A 163 -1.21 -15.75 -14.42
CA THR A 163 -2.11 -16.81 -14.87
C THR A 163 -3.36 -16.25 -15.56
N ILE A 164 -4.02 -15.27 -14.95
CA ILE A 164 -5.22 -14.63 -15.51
C ILE A 164 -4.86 -13.81 -16.77
N ASN A 165 -3.75 -13.07 -16.70
CA ASN A 165 -3.24 -12.23 -17.78
C ASN A 165 -2.60 -13.00 -18.94
N ARG A 166 -2.34 -14.31 -18.76
CA ARG A 166 -1.68 -15.20 -19.73
C ARG A 166 -0.33 -14.69 -20.22
N ASN A 167 0.36 -13.90 -19.39
CA ASN A 167 1.65 -13.32 -19.71
C ASN A 167 2.40 -12.99 -18.42
N ARG A 168 3.73 -13.13 -18.45
CA ARG A 168 4.58 -12.83 -17.30
C ARG A 168 4.74 -11.32 -17.11
N LYS A 169 4.29 -10.81 -15.97
CA LYS A 169 4.34 -9.39 -15.61
C LYS A 169 5.00 -9.22 -14.24
N PRO A 170 6.33 -9.45 -14.13
CA PRO A 170 7.04 -9.31 -12.85
C PRO A 170 6.95 -7.90 -12.26
N GLY A 171 6.67 -6.89 -13.07
CA GLY A 171 6.43 -5.51 -12.62
C GLY A 171 5.09 -5.28 -11.90
N PHE A 172 4.19 -6.26 -11.88
CA PHE A 172 2.87 -6.12 -11.24
C PHE A 172 2.97 -5.89 -9.73
N VAL A 173 3.90 -6.57 -9.06
CA VAL A 173 4.15 -6.38 -7.62
C VAL A 173 5.61 -6.09 -7.32
N THR A 174 5.84 -5.35 -6.25
CA THR A 174 7.18 -5.07 -5.69
C THR A 174 7.40 -5.86 -4.40
N GLY A 175 8.63 -5.89 -3.88
CA GLY A 175 8.92 -6.61 -2.63
C GLY A 175 9.05 -8.13 -2.75
N LYS A 176 9.21 -8.63 -3.98
CA LYS A 176 9.51 -10.03 -4.29
C LYS A 176 10.92 -10.43 -3.82
N ALA A 177 11.17 -11.73 -3.71
CA ALA A 177 12.51 -12.27 -3.50
C ALA A 177 13.42 -12.02 -4.71
N VAL A 178 14.74 -11.85 -4.49
CA VAL A 178 15.72 -11.47 -5.53
C VAL A 178 15.72 -12.46 -6.70
N GLY A 179 15.70 -13.76 -6.44
CA GLY A 179 15.72 -14.81 -7.48
C GLY A 179 14.52 -14.81 -8.43
N VAL A 180 13.48 -14.02 -8.15
CA VAL A 180 12.22 -13.95 -8.91
C VAL A 180 11.85 -12.51 -9.26
N GLY A 181 12.86 -11.67 -9.51
CA GLY A 181 12.67 -10.27 -9.94
C GLY A 181 12.46 -9.28 -8.79
N GLY A 182 12.93 -9.63 -7.59
CA GLY A 182 13.11 -8.70 -6.48
C GLY A 182 14.36 -7.83 -6.66
N SER A 183 14.40 -6.69 -5.97
CA SER A 183 15.56 -5.81 -5.97
C SER A 183 16.50 -6.12 -4.80
N LEU A 184 17.81 -6.06 -5.06
CA LEU A 184 18.83 -5.96 -4.02
C LEU A 184 18.65 -4.68 -3.20
N GLY A 185 19.15 -4.66 -1.97
CA GLY A 185 19.13 -3.49 -1.08
C GLY A 185 17.77 -3.15 -0.46
N ARG A 186 16.71 -3.94 -0.73
CA ARG A 186 15.37 -3.70 -0.16
C ARG A 186 15.38 -3.66 1.38
N THR A 187 16.11 -4.57 2.01
CA THR A 187 16.10 -4.75 3.46
C THR A 187 16.63 -3.52 4.18
N GLU A 188 17.72 -2.95 3.68
CA GLU A 188 18.43 -1.84 4.31
C GLU A 188 17.96 -0.45 3.82
N ALA A 189 17.22 -0.39 2.70
CA ALA A 189 16.85 0.86 2.02
C ALA A 189 16.23 1.92 2.94
N THR A 190 15.28 1.54 3.80
CA THR A 190 14.65 2.49 4.73
C THR A 190 15.63 3.03 5.75
N GLY A 191 16.51 2.18 6.29
CA GLY A 191 17.54 2.59 7.25
C GLY A 191 18.54 3.56 6.63
N TYR A 192 19.01 3.28 5.41
CA TYR A 192 19.85 4.22 4.66
C TYR A 192 19.14 5.54 4.39
N GLY A 193 17.86 5.50 4.01
CA GLY A 193 17.04 6.70 3.81
C GLY A 193 16.99 7.59 5.06
N THR A 194 16.76 7.01 6.24
CA THR A 194 16.79 7.74 7.51
C THR A 194 18.15 8.38 7.76
N VAL A 195 19.25 7.64 7.56
CA VAL A 195 20.61 8.16 7.73
C VAL A 195 20.87 9.33 6.78
N TYR A 196 20.40 9.27 5.53
CA TYR A 196 20.53 10.38 4.58
C TYR A 196 19.75 11.62 5.01
N CYS A 197 18.51 11.46 5.47
CA CYS A 197 17.72 12.58 6.00
C CYS A 197 18.41 13.25 7.20
N ILE A 198 18.90 12.46 8.16
CA ILE A 198 19.61 12.97 9.34
C ILE A 198 20.89 13.71 8.92
N ARG A 199 21.68 13.11 8.03
CA ARG A 199 22.91 13.73 7.53
C ARG A 199 22.65 15.10 6.90
N GLU A 200 21.63 15.24 6.05
CA GLU A 200 21.31 16.54 5.44
C GLU A 200 20.72 17.54 6.45
N ALA A 201 19.96 17.08 7.45
CA ALA A 201 19.47 17.92 8.54
C ALA A 201 20.62 18.48 9.40
N LEU A 202 21.57 17.63 9.82
CA LEU A 202 22.73 18.03 10.62
C LEU A 202 23.60 19.05 9.88
N LYS A 203 23.85 18.85 8.57
CA LYS A 203 24.53 19.85 7.74
C LYS A 203 23.83 21.20 7.76
N ARG A 204 22.50 21.21 7.64
CA ARG A 204 21.70 22.45 7.65
C ARG A 204 21.68 23.14 9.01
N LEU A 205 21.83 22.38 10.09
CA LEU A 205 21.96 22.89 11.46
C LEU A 205 23.41 23.24 11.84
N GLY A 206 24.39 22.95 11.00
CA GLY A 206 25.81 23.18 11.30
C GLY A 206 26.38 22.25 12.37
N ILE A 207 25.81 21.05 12.55
CA ILE A 207 26.25 20.05 13.52
C ILE A 207 27.08 18.98 12.80
N ASP A 208 28.28 18.67 13.30
CA ASP A 208 29.06 17.53 12.78
C ASP A 208 28.38 16.22 13.21
N PHE A 209 28.32 15.27 12.29
CA PHE A 209 27.77 13.94 12.55
C PHE A 209 28.43 13.23 13.72
N LYS A 210 29.73 13.47 13.96
CA LYS A 210 30.47 12.88 15.08
C LYS A 210 30.05 13.42 16.45
N ASP A 211 29.46 14.61 16.47
CA ASP A 211 29.06 15.31 17.69
C ASP A 211 27.58 15.10 18.02
N ALA A 212 26.82 14.45 17.14
CA ALA A 212 25.41 14.14 17.33
C ALA A 212 25.22 12.82 18.10
N THR A 213 24.40 12.84 19.16
CA THR A 213 24.02 11.68 19.99
C THR A 213 22.58 11.27 19.78
#